data_AF-A0AAX1L0Q3-F1
#
_entry.id   AF-A0AAX1L0Q3-F1
#
_cell.length_a   1.000
_cell.length_b   1.000
_cell.length_c   1.000
_cell.angle_alpha   90.00
_cell.angle_beta   90.00
_cell.angle_gamma   90.00
#
_symmetry.space_group_name_H-M   'P 1'
#
loop_
_entity.id
_entity.type
_entity.pdbx_description
1 polymer ?
#
loop_
_entity_poly.entity_id
_entity_poly.type
_entity_poly.pdbx_seq_one_letter_code
_entity_poly.pdbx_strand_id
1 'polypeptide(L)'
;MGISRRQLFNFIAPLGTLSFLMPGTSRAKIDNGATLSNEKDLTNSKTYLANRVSVSPIDFGAVSNNADIDHTEIILRVIKFAEKNNKAVDLRGGPWRITRALDFTNIKQIIVDWTGRLIVNPNSFKDENGYVVYIGVPGSNVKNGRAIYTSIVGVLLIISENRDATLNGVFIKGNFLTIDSIRAINFNGTGIHISATWDSTIQSISAERCGNVKNFQLRIEPGGDTSNCLFIGRIQSERAYHKCLEIKCIRSVINTIHAERTLIQTDDDGTKPLISGLKYVNVSIQIGNSTINQMIYDNVSDKVATSQVFSSVVINLDQSSMRDGQFNTSHVVSNFGRNSAFENFAVYQFSLVKELEILVLVILKLKNLFG
;
A
#
# COMPACT_ATOMS: atom_id res chain seq x y z
N MET A 1 -31.69 -14.60 43.01
CA MET A 1 -32.43 -13.83 42.01
C MET A 1 -31.43 -13.27 41.01
N GLY A 2 -31.26 -13.97 39.89
CA GLY A 2 -30.25 -13.66 38.88
C GLY A 2 -30.83 -12.77 37.79
N ILE A 3 -30.15 -11.66 37.51
CA ILE A 3 -30.45 -10.79 36.37
C ILE A 3 -29.49 -11.18 35.25
N SER A 4 -30.01 -11.76 34.17
CA SER A 4 -29.22 -12.17 33.00
C SER A 4 -28.92 -10.98 32.09
N ARG A 5 -27.65 -10.76 31.76
CA ARG A 5 -27.15 -9.81 30.74
C ARG A 5 -27.47 -10.27 29.31
N ARG A 6 -28.75 -10.38 28.98
CA ARG A 6 -29.24 -10.73 27.62
C ARG A 6 -30.45 -9.90 27.22
N GLN A 7 -30.34 -8.57 27.29
CA GLN A 7 -31.28 -7.64 26.63
C GLN A 7 -30.59 -6.34 26.17
N LEU A 8 -29.36 -6.45 25.68
CA LEU A 8 -28.72 -5.43 24.85
C LEU A 8 -28.31 -6.15 23.57
N PHE A 9 -28.67 -5.57 22.42
CA PHE A 9 -28.60 -6.12 21.06
C PHE A 9 -29.79 -6.98 20.62
N ASN A 10 -30.87 -6.30 20.27
CA ASN A 10 -31.73 -6.66 19.15
C ASN A 10 -32.21 -5.37 18.48
N PHE A 11 -31.31 -4.76 17.70
CA PHE A 11 -31.70 -3.82 16.66
C PHE A 11 -30.81 -4.11 15.43
N ILE A 12 -31.20 -5.14 14.70
CA ILE A 12 -30.79 -5.33 13.31
C ILE A 12 -31.80 -4.52 12.50
N ALA A 13 -31.44 -3.30 12.13
CA ALA A 13 -32.16 -2.57 11.10
C ALA A 13 -31.60 -3.01 9.74
N PRO A 14 -32.43 -3.46 8.78
CA PRO A 14 -31.96 -3.75 7.44
C PRO A 14 -31.57 -2.44 6.76
N LEU A 15 -30.31 -2.36 6.32
CA LEU A 15 -29.81 -1.35 5.39
C LEU A 15 -30.48 -1.57 4.02
N GLY A 16 -31.67 -1.03 3.87
CA GLY A 16 -32.44 -1.06 2.64
C GLY A 16 -33.78 -0.40 2.88
N THR A 17 -34.12 0.59 2.06
CA THR A 17 -35.38 1.36 2.07
C THR A 17 -35.62 2.33 3.23
N LEU A 18 -35.02 3.52 3.13
CA LEU A 18 -35.59 4.75 3.71
C LEU A 18 -35.15 5.97 2.88
N SER A 19 -35.81 6.13 1.74
CA SER A 19 -35.81 7.40 0.98
C SER A 19 -37.07 7.50 0.14
N PHE A 20 -38.22 7.70 0.78
CA PHE A 20 -39.40 8.22 0.09
C PHE A 20 -40.18 9.13 1.05
N LEU A 21 -40.10 10.44 0.78
CA LEU A 21 -41.22 11.38 0.70
C LEU A 21 -40.65 12.81 0.68
N MET A 22 -40.47 13.35 -0.53
CA MET A 22 -40.64 14.78 -0.77
C MET A 22 -41.62 14.96 -1.94
N PRO A 23 -42.54 15.93 -1.87
CA PRO A 23 -43.53 16.13 -2.92
C PRO A 23 -42.95 16.95 -4.07
N GLY A 24 -43.12 16.44 -5.29
CA GLY A 24 -43.35 17.24 -6.49
C GLY A 24 -42.27 18.25 -6.91
N THR A 25 -41.11 17.77 -7.37
CA THR A 25 -40.42 18.40 -8.50
C THR A 25 -39.95 17.31 -9.45
N SER A 26 -40.01 17.60 -10.75
CA SER A 26 -39.89 16.65 -11.85
C SER A 26 -38.67 15.74 -11.73
N ARG A 27 -38.88 14.42 -11.89
CA ARG A 27 -37.81 13.50 -12.28
C ARG A 27 -37.33 13.92 -13.66
N ALA A 28 -36.28 14.75 -13.71
CA ALA A 28 -35.50 14.90 -14.92
C ALA A 28 -34.92 13.53 -15.26
N LYS A 29 -35.26 13.00 -16.44
CA LYS A 29 -34.49 11.93 -17.08
C LYS A 29 -33.05 12.43 -17.17
N ILE A 30 -32.15 11.85 -16.38
CA ILE A 30 -30.72 12.08 -16.54
C ILE A 30 -30.33 11.25 -17.76
N ASP A 31 -30.18 11.95 -18.88
CA ASP A 31 -29.65 11.42 -20.13
C ASP A 31 -28.16 11.08 -19.93
N ASN A 32 -27.80 9.84 -20.29
CA ASN A 32 -26.49 9.24 -20.09
C ASN A 32 -25.44 9.75 -21.10
N GLY A 33 -25.24 11.06 -21.21
CA GLY A 33 -24.20 11.57 -22.12
C GLY A 33 -24.28 13.02 -22.59
N ALA A 34 -24.74 13.97 -21.78
CA ALA A 34 -24.69 15.38 -22.16
C ALA A 34 -23.74 16.19 -21.27
N THR A 35 -22.63 16.60 -21.87
CA THR A 35 -21.90 17.85 -21.65
C THR A 35 -22.79 18.94 -21.07
N LEU A 36 -22.42 19.44 -19.88
CA LEU A 36 -23.07 20.57 -19.23
C LEU A 36 -22.87 21.83 -20.09
N SER A 37 -23.85 22.14 -20.94
CA SER A 37 -23.80 23.25 -21.89
C SER A 37 -24.71 24.43 -21.52
N ASN A 38 -25.45 24.40 -20.40
CA ASN A 38 -26.32 25.51 -19.99
C ASN A 38 -26.22 25.86 -18.49
N GLU A 39 -26.27 27.17 -18.20
CA GLU A 39 -26.07 27.78 -16.87
C GLU A 39 -27.13 27.37 -15.82
N LYS A 40 -28.36 27.08 -16.27
CA LYS A 40 -29.47 26.57 -15.42
C LYS A 40 -29.26 25.12 -14.97
N ASP A 41 -28.70 24.27 -15.82
CA ASP A 41 -28.35 22.89 -15.45
C ASP A 41 -27.15 22.86 -14.50
N LEU A 42 -26.27 23.87 -14.57
CA LEU A 42 -25.20 24.09 -13.61
C LEU A 42 -25.69 24.47 -12.22
N THR A 43 -26.81 25.20 -12.11
CA THR A 43 -27.36 25.61 -10.81
C THR A 43 -28.06 24.46 -10.10
N ASN A 44 -28.85 23.67 -10.84
CA ASN A 44 -29.51 22.47 -10.31
C ASN A 44 -28.52 21.35 -9.96
N SER A 45 -27.47 21.15 -10.77
CA SER A 45 -26.40 20.20 -10.46
C SER A 45 -25.56 20.63 -9.26
N LYS A 46 -25.28 21.93 -9.05
CA LYS A 46 -24.62 22.42 -7.83
C LYS A 46 -25.43 22.10 -6.58
N THR A 47 -26.75 22.31 -6.59
CA THR A 47 -27.63 21.99 -5.46
C THR A 47 -27.73 20.47 -5.22
N TYR A 48 -27.79 19.68 -6.29
CA TYR A 48 -27.78 18.22 -6.21
C TYR A 48 -26.49 17.67 -5.60
N LEU A 49 -25.33 18.14 -6.07
CA LEU A 49 -24.01 17.73 -5.55
C LEU A 49 -23.78 18.23 -4.12
N ALA A 50 -24.30 19.40 -3.76
CA ALA A 50 -24.20 19.93 -2.40
C ALA A 50 -24.81 18.97 -1.35
N ASN A 51 -25.89 18.26 -1.70
CA ASN A 51 -26.59 17.36 -0.80
C ASN A 51 -25.96 15.95 -0.70
N ARG A 52 -25.03 15.59 -1.59
CA ARG A 52 -24.37 14.28 -1.53
C ARG A 52 -23.26 14.25 -0.48
N VAL A 53 -23.09 13.12 0.21
CA VAL A 53 -21.96 12.88 1.12
C VAL A 53 -20.67 12.52 0.37
N SER A 54 -20.80 12.01 -0.86
CA SER A 54 -19.71 11.65 -1.77
C SER A 54 -19.96 12.15 -3.20
N VAL A 55 -18.88 12.36 -3.94
CA VAL A 55 -18.90 12.70 -5.37
C VAL A 55 -18.01 11.74 -6.17
N SER A 56 -18.42 11.43 -7.39
CA SER A 56 -17.76 10.46 -8.26
C SER A 56 -17.37 11.06 -9.62
N PRO A 57 -16.47 10.43 -10.38
CA PRO A 57 -16.18 10.83 -11.76
C PRO A 57 -17.43 10.90 -12.65
N ILE A 58 -18.40 10.00 -12.44
CA ILE A 58 -19.66 9.94 -13.21
C ILE A 58 -20.50 11.20 -12.98
N ASP A 59 -20.51 11.74 -11.75
CA ASP A 59 -21.18 13.00 -11.44
C ASP A 59 -20.61 14.20 -12.23
N PHE A 60 -19.40 14.04 -12.77
CA PHE A 60 -18.67 15.04 -13.56
C PHE A 60 -18.57 14.66 -15.05
N GLY A 61 -19.35 13.67 -15.49
CA GLY A 61 -19.45 13.27 -16.90
C GLY A 61 -18.41 12.24 -17.36
N ALA A 62 -17.72 11.55 -16.45
CA ALA A 62 -16.86 10.43 -16.82
C ALA A 62 -17.67 9.31 -17.47
N VAL A 63 -17.10 8.70 -18.51
CA VAL A 63 -17.70 7.53 -19.17
C VAL A 63 -17.28 6.28 -18.40
N SER A 64 -18.23 5.70 -17.66
CA SER A 64 -18.01 4.48 -16.88
C SER A 64 -17.61 3.29 -17.76
N ASN A 65 -16.85 2.35 -17.20
CA ASN A 65 -16.47 1.09 -17.85
C ASN A 65 -15.74 1.23 -19.20
N ASN A 66 -15.04 2.35 -19.43
CA ASN A 66 -14.25 2.57 -20.64
C ASN A 66 -12.80 2.88 -20.27
N ALA A 67 -11.94 1.86 -20.34
CA ALA A 67 -10.52 2.04 -20.06
C ALA A 67 -9.80 2.86 -21.14
N ASP A 68 -10.41 3.07 -22.31
CA ASP A 68 -9.76 3.73 -23.45
C ASP A 68 -9.70 5.25 -23.36
N ILE A 69 -10.54 5.83 -22.52
CA ILE A 69 -10.66 7.27 -22.32
C ILE A 69 -9.76 7.71 -21.16
N ASP A 70 -8.97 8.75 -21.38
CA ASP A 70 -8.25 9.42 -20.29
C ASP A 70 -9.23 10.23 -19.41
N HIS A 71 -9.35 9.83 -18.14
CA HIS A 71 -10.24 10.42 -17.16
C HIS A 71 -9.56 11.42 -16.22
N THR A 72 -8.26 11.68 -16.42
CA THR A 72 -7.42 12.48 -15.51
C THR A 72 -8.06 13.80 -15.13
N GLU A 73 -8.42 14.63 -16.12
CA GLU A 73 -8.96 15.97 -15.87
C GLU A 73 -10.32 15.94 -15.14
N ILE A 74 -11.14 14.92 -15.39
CA ILE A 74 -12.42 14.76 -14.72
C ILE A 74 -12.19 14.39 -13.25
N ILE A 75 -11.31 13.43 -12.97
CA ILE A 75 -11.01 12.98 -11.61
C ILE A 75 -10.34 14.10 -10.81
N LEU A 76 -9.43 14.86 -11.40
CA LEU A 76 -8.82 16.02 -10.74
C LEU A 76 -9.87 17.08 -10.35
N ARG A 77 -10.91 17.28 -11.19
CA ARG A 77 -12.04 18.16 -10.84
C ARG A 77 -12.87 17.61 -9.68
N VAL A 78 -13.12 16.29 -9.66
CA VAL A 78 -13.81 15.62 -8.55
C VAL A 78 -13.05 15.82 -7.25
N ILE A 79 -11.74 15.56 -7.24
CA ILE A 79 -10.87 15.73 -6.07
C ILE A 79 -10.94 17.17 -5.57
N LYS A 80 -10.73 18.15 -6.46
CA LYS A 80 -10.77 19.58 -6.09
C LYS A 80 -12.13 19.99 -5.53
N PHE A 81 -13.22 19.47 -6.11
CA PHE A 81 -14.56 19.74 -5.61
C PHE A 81 -14.79 19.10 -4.24
N ALA A 82 -14.38 17.85 -4.06
CA ALA A 82 -14.52 17.10 -2.82
C ALA A 82 -13.74 17.76 -1.68
N GLU A 83 -12.50 18.18 -1.94
CA GLU A 83 -11.68 18.95 -1.01
C GLU A 83 -12.39 20.24 -0.57
N LYS A 84 -12.81 21.07 -1.53
CA LYS A 84 -13.45 22.37 -1.24
C LYS A 84 -14.73 22.23 -0.43
N ASN A 85 -15.47 21.13 -0.61
CA ASN A 85 -16.79 20.94 -0.01
C ASN A 85 -16.80 19.86 1.09
N ASN A 86 -15.62 19.41 1.54
CA ASN A 86 -15.45 18.36 2.54
C ASN A 86 -16.30 17.10 2.27
N LYS A 87 -16.23 16.58 1.03
CA LYS A 87 -16.95 15.38 0.60
C LYS A 87 -15.99 14.21 0.41
N ALA A 88 -16.54 13.00 0.47
CA ALA A 88 -15.81 11.80 0.07
C ALA A 88 -15.65 11.75 -1.47
N VAL A 89 -14.53 11.19 -1.94
CA VAL A 89 -14.34 10.86 -3.35
C VAL A 89 -14.73 9.40 -3.55
N ASP A 90 -15.72 9.15 -4.39
CA ASP A 90 -16.19 7.81 -4.74
C ASP A 90 -15.67 7.43 -6.13
N LEU A 91 -14.67 6.57 -6.18
CA LEU A 91 -14.05 6.11 -7.42
C LEU A 91 -14.73 4.87 -7.99
N ARG A 92 -15.86 4.39 -7.47
CA ARG A 92 -16.54 3.23 -8.06
C ARG A 92 -17.13 3.56 -9.44
N GLY A 93 -17.28 2.53 -10.29
CA GLY A 93 -17.85 2.64 -11.64
C GLY A 93 -16.84 2.80 -12.78
N GLY A 94 -15.55 2.56 -12.53
CA GLY A 94 -14.49 2.58 -13.54
C GLY A 94 -14.45 1.34 -14.44
N PRO A 95 -13.28 0.91 -14.94
CA PRO A 95 -11.93 1.40 -14.62
C PRO A 95 -11.70 2.85 -15.07
N TRP A 96 -10.72 3.50 -14.46
CA TRP A 96 -10.32 4.86 -14.83
C TRP A 96 -8.88 4.87 -15.35
N ARG A 97 -8.70 5.17 -16.63
CA ARG A 97 -7.38 5.45 -17.17
C ARG A 97 -6.97 6.87 -16.80
N ILE A 98 -5.75 7.03 -16.31
CA ILE A 98 -5.16 8.32 -15.95
C ILE A 98 -3.73 8.46 -16.50
N THR A 99 -3.33 9.69 -16.79
CA THR A 99 -2.04 10.06 -17.40
C THR A 99 -1.22 11.00 -16.51
N ARG A 100 -1.78 11.44 -15.37
CA ARG A 100 -1.12 12.28 -14.36
C ARG A 100 -1.49 11.81 -12.96
N ALA A 101 -0.66 12.19 -11.99
CA ALA A 101 -0.85 11.84 -10.59
C ALA A 101 -2.18 12.37 -10.02
N LEU A 102 -2.79 11.56 -9.16
CA LEU A 102 -3.94 11.94 -8.34
C LEU A 102 -3.49 12.23 -6.92
N ASP A 103 -3.69 13.48 -6.48
CA ASP A 103 -3.37 13.91 -5.13
C ASP A 103 -4.60 13.85 -4.21
N PHE A 104 -4.62 12.91 -3.27
CA PHE A 104 -5.68 12.79 -2.27
C PHE A 104 -5.26 13.32 -0.89
N THR A 105 -4.17 14.07 -0.78
CA THR A 105 -3.62 14.54 0.51
C THR A 105 -4.67 15.21 1.40
N ASN A 106 -5.57 16.01 0.81
CA ASN A 106 -6.59 16.76 1.54
C ASN A 106 -7.98 16.09 1.56
N ILE A 107 -8.11 14.87 1.03
CA ILE A 107 -9.37 14.13 1.01
C ILE A 107 -9.52 13.30 2.28
N LYS A 108 -10.69 13.38 2.92
CA LYS A 108 -10.97 12.66 4.19
C LYS A 108 -11.46 11.24 3.99
N GLN A 109 -12.08 10.94 2.86
CA GLN A 109 -12.55 9.60 2.55
C GLN A 109 -12.50 9.33 1.07
N ILE A 110 -11.95 8.18 0.71
CA ILE A 110 -11.87 7.63 -0.63
C ILE A 110 -12.63 6.30 -0.61
N ILE A 111 -13.68 6.19 -1.43
CA ILE A 111 -14.52 4.99 -1.53
C ILE A 111 -14.15 4.29 -2.83
N VAL A 112 -13.75 3.03 -2.74
CA VAL A 112 -13.15 2.26 -3.85
C VAL A 112 -13.55 0.79 -3.79
N ASP A 113 -13.62 0.17 -4.96
CA ASP A 113 -13.74 -1.27 -5.11
C ASP A 113 -13.04 -1.72 -6.42
N TRP A 114 -13.22 -2.97 -6.82
CA TRP A 114 -12.64 -3.51 -8.06
C TRP A 114 -13.02 -2.70 -9.32
N THR A 115 -14.22 -2.13 -9.36
CA THR A 115 -14.67 -1.31 -10.49
C THR A 115 -13.91 0.02 -10.54
N GLY A 116 -13.52 0.56 -9.39
CA GLY A 116 -12.79 1.82 -9.27
C GLY A 116 -11.28 1.76 -9.51
N ARG A 117 -10.79 0.67 -10.11
CA ARG A 117 -9.36 0.50 -10.39
C ARG A 117 -8.82 1.59 -11.33
N LEU A 118 -7.61 2.04 -11.03
CA LEU A 118 -6.86 2.99 -11.84
C LEU A 118 -5.94 2.24 -12.81
N ILE A 119 -5.96 2.63 -14.08
CA ILE A 119 -5.13 2.05 -15.14
C ILE A 119 -4.17 3.12 -15.65
N VAL A 120 -2.89 2.79 -15.77
CA VAL A 120 -1.87 3.72 -16.26
C VAL A 120 -0.97 3.07 -17.31
N ASN A 121 -0.61 3.84 -18.33
CA ASN A 121 0.49 3.50 -19.22
C ASN A 121 1.74 4.23 -18.76
N PRO A 122 2.79 3.53 -18.28
CA PRO A 122 3.95 4.20 -17.70
C PRO A 122 4.76 5.01 -18.72
N ASN A 123 4.66 4.70 -20.02
CA ASN A 123 5.38 5.44 -21.07
C ASN A 123 4.77 6.83 -21.35
N SER A 124 3.48 7.01 -21.08
CA SER A 124 2.77 8.28 -21.30
C SER A 124 2.40 9.00 -20.00
N PHE A 125 2.65 8.39 -18.84
CA PHE A 125 2.33 8.97 -17.54
C PHE A 125 3.35 10.05 -17.16
N LYS A 126 2.88 11.21 -16.70
CA LYS A 126 3.73 12.33 -16.32
C LYS A 126 3.48 12.74 -14.88
N ASP A 127 4.53 12.64 -14.08
CA ASP A 127 4.55 13.11 -12.71
C ASP A 127 5.98 13.38 -12.25
N GLU A 128 6.21 14.51 -11.57
CA GLU A 128 7.55 14.94 -11.14
C GLU A 128 8.12 14.05 -10.03
N ASN A 129 7.27 13.48 -9.18
CA ASN A 129 7.70 12.60 -8.09
C ASN A 129 7.69 11.12 -8.49
N GLY A 130 7.17 10.80 -9.66
CA GLY A 130 7.08 9.46 -10.21
C GLY A 130 6.08 8.54 -9.52
N TYR A 131 4.99 9.03 -8.90
CA TYR A 131 3.92 8.17 -8.37
C TYR A 131 2.57 8.44 -9.05
N VAL A 132 1.75 7.39 -9.13
CA VAL A 132 0.38 7.49 -9.66
C VAL A 132 -0.59 8.14 -8.67
N VAL A 133 -0.46 7.80 -7.39
CA VAL A 133 -1.35 8.28 -6.33
C VAL A 133 -0.56 8.80 -5.14
N TYR A 134 -0.99 9.96 -4.63
CA TYR A 134 -0.48 10.54 -3.39
C TYR A 134 -1.54 10.52 -2.29
N ILE A 135 -1.14 10.06 -1.12
CA ILE A 135 -1.87 10.26 0.15
C ILE A 135 -0.86 10.93 1.07
N GLY A 136 -0.69 12.25 0.90
CA GLY A 136 0.48 12.98 1.36
C GLY A 136 1.47 13.23 0.23
N VAL A 137 2.15 14.37 0.27
CA VAL A 137 3.00 14.89 -0.81
C VAL A 137 4.40 14.27 -0.74
N PRO A 138 4.87 13.54 -1.78
CA PRO A 138 6.23 13.03 -1.83
C PRO A 138 7.28 14.15 -1.77
N GLY A 139 8.45 13.85 -1.19
CA GLY A 139 9.57 14.81 -1.11
C GLY A 139 9.34 16.02 -0.18
N SER A 140 8.12 16.22 0.33
CA SER A 140 7.83 17.28 1.28
C SER A 140 8.56 17.06 2.61
N ASN A 141 8.99 18.15 3.26
CA ASN A 141 9.68 18.08 4.55
C ASN A 141 8.80 17.49 5.66
N VAL A 142 9.40 17.14 6.81
CA VAL A 142 8.71 16.45 7.92
C VAL A 142 7.49 17.18 8.48
N LYS A 143 7.41 18.51 8.33
CA LYS A 143 6.35 19.36 8.90
C LYS A 143 5.16 19.56 7.97
N ASN A 144 5.31 19.28 6.66
CA ASN A 144 4.33 19.63 5.63
C ASN A 144 3.90 18.41 4.80
N GLY A 145 2.83 18.57 4.01
CA GLY A 145 2.42 17.61 2.99
C GLY A 145 1.90 16.28 3.53
N ARG A 146 1.28 16.29 4.72
CA ARG A 146 0.73 15.09 5.37
C ARG A 146 -0.76 14.97 5.11
N ALA A 147 -1.20 13.78 4.73
CA ALA A 147 -2.60 13.42 4.83
C ALA A 147 -2.98 13.22 6.30
N ILE A 148 -4.11 13.78 6.74
CA ILE A 148 -4.55 13.69 8.14
C ILE A 148 -6.00 13.24 8.18
N TYR A 149 -6.28 12.16 8.92
CA TYR A 149 -7.62 11.58 9.05
C TYR A 149 -8.22 11.07 7.72
N THR A 150 -7.37 10.76 6.74
CA THR A 150 -7.83 10.15 5.47
C THR A 150 -8.20 8.70 5.70
N SER A 151 -9.37 8.31 5.20
CA SER A 151 -9.85 6.93 5.17
C SER A 151 -9.95 6.40 3.73
N ILE A 152 -9.55 5.14 3.54
CA ILE A 152 -9.84 4.38 2.31
C ILE A 152 -10.81 3.26 2.68
N VAL A 153 -12.00 3.30 2.10
CA VAL A 153 -13.05 2.30 2.28
C VAL A 153 -13.07 1.39 1.05
N GLY A 154 -12.80 0.10 1.25
CA GLY A 154 -12.65 -0.91 0.19
C GLY A 154 -11.22 -1.06 -0.34
N VAL A 155 -11.07 -1.35 -1.64
CA VAL A 155 -9.75 -1.64 -2.25
C VAL A 155 -9.34 -0.62 -3.30
N LEU A 156 -8.33 0.19 -2.98
CA LEU A 156 -7.70 1.07 -3.96
C LEU A 156 -6.74 0.22 -4.81
N LEU A 157 -7.14 -0.07 -6.04
CA LEU A 157 -6.35 -0.86 -6.98
C LEU A 157 -5.77 0.03 -8.08
N ILE A 158 -4.45 -0.03 -8.27
CA ILE A 158 -3.77 0.64 -9.39
C ILE A 158 -2.95 -0.37 -10.18
N ILE A 159 -3.07 -0.32 -11.50
CA ILE A 159 -2.45 -1.26 -12.43
C ILE A 159 -1.66 -0.47 -13.49
N SER A 160 -0.37 -0.76 -13.59
CA SER A 160 0.44 -0.35 -14.75
C SER A 160 0.27 -1.36 -15.89
N GLU A 161 -0.03 -0.87 -17.09
CA GLU A 161 -0.27 -1.72 -18.27
C GLU A 161 0.96 -2.54 -18.67
N ASN A 162 2.15 -2.00 -18.44
CA ASN A 162 3.43 -2.64 -18.71
C ASN A 162 4.51 -2.17 -17.72
N ARG A 163 5.76 -2.60 -17.93
CA ARG A 163 6.93 -2.27 -17.09
C ARG A 163 8.04 -1.54 -17.87
N ASP A 164 7.71 -0.96 -19.03
CA ASP A 164 8.71 -0.47 -19.99
C ASP A 164 9.37 0.84 -19.53
N ALA A 165 8.71 1.60 -18.65
CA ALA A 165 9.24 2.80 -18.02
C ALA A 165 9.13 2.73 -16.49
N THR A 166 10.07 3.39 -15.79
CA THR A 166 10.06 3.48 -14.33
C THR A 166 8.87 4.33 -13.87
N LEU A 167 7.99 3.74 -13.07
CA LEU A 167 6.85 4.43 -12.44
C LEU A 167 6.55 3.75 -11.10
N ASN A 168 6.18 4.53 -10.09
CA ASN A 168 5.75 4.02 -8.78
C ASN A 168 4.23 4.09 -8.65
N GLY A 169 3.64 3.23 -7.81
CA GLY A 169 2.19 3.14 -7.63
C GLY A 169 1.65 4.19 -6.65
N VAL A 170 1.70 3.88 -5.35
CA VAL A 170 1.12 4.72 -4.28
C VAL A 170 2.22 5.23 -3.35
N PHE A 171 2.19 6.53 -3.06
CA PHE A 171 2.93 7.14 -1.96
C PHE A 171 1.98 7.51 -0.82
N ILE A 172 2.39 7.19 0.41
CA ILE A 172 1.63 7.46 1.64
C ILE A 172 2.53 8.17 2.64
N LYS A 173 2.09 9.34 3.09
CA LYS A 173 2.65 10.11 4.18
C LYS A 173 1.52 10.79 4.95
N GLY A 174 1.33 10.41 6.20
CA GLY A 174 0.24 10.97 6.98
C GLY A 174 0.15 10.49 8.41
N ASN A 175 -0.94 10.85 9.08
CA ASN A 175 -1.23 10.43 10.43
C ASN A 175 -2.72 10.26 10.67
N PHE A 176 -3.08 9.35 11.59
CA PHE A 176 -4.47 8.95 11.85
C PHE A 176 -5.19 8.41 10.61
N LEU A 177 -4.48 7.66 9.77
CA LEU A 177 -5.04 7.06 8.56
C LEU A 177 -5.78 5.76 8.89
N THR A 178 -6.89 5.50 8.20
CA THR A 178 -7.61 4.22 8.28
C THR A 178 -7.78 3.67 6.86
N ILE A 179 -7.06 2.61 6.53
CA ILE A 179 -6.99 2.08 5.17
C ILE A 179 -7.44 0.63 5.17
N ASP A 180 -8.55 0.33 4.49
CA ASP A 180 -9.01 -1.05 4.31
C ASP A 180 -8.02 -1.82 3.44
N SER A 181 -7.83 -1.42 2.18
CA SER A 181 -6.92 -2.11 1.28
C SER A 181 -6.32 -1.23 0.18
N ILE A 182 -5.04 -1.46 -0.12
CA ILE A 182 -4.38 -0.93 -1.31
C ILE A 182 -3.71 -2.08 -2.06
N ARG A 183 -3.85 -2.09 -3.39
CA ARG A 183 -3.16 -3.02 -4.28
C ARG A 183 -2.50 -2.29 -5.45
N ALA A 184 -1.22 -2.57 -5.69
CA ALA A 184 -0.46 -2.04 -6.82
C ALA A 184 0.10 -3.19 -7.67
N ILE A 185 -0.08 -3.12 -8.99
CA ILE A 185 0.29 -4.21 -9.91
C ILE A 185 1.17 -3.70 -11.05
N ASN A 186 2.25 -4.45 -11.33
CA ASN A 186 3.05 -4.36 -12.55
C ASN A 186 3.88 -3.06 -12.72
N PHE A 187 4.32 -2.44 -11.63
CA PHE A 187 5.14 -1.22 -11.67
C PHE A 187 6.64 -1.52 -11.81
N ASN A 188 7.36 -0.89 -12.75
CA ASN A 188 8.83 -0.94 -12.80
C ASN A 188 9.46 0.04 -11.80
N GLY A 189 8.96 0.02 -10.56
CA GLY A 189 9.26 0.93 -9.49
C GLY A 189 8.58 0.43 -8.21
N THR A 190 8.57 1.25 -7.17
CA THR A 190 7.90 0.92 -5.91
C THR A 190 6.39 0.87 -6.12
N GLY A 191 5.75 -0.26 -5.84
CA GLY A 191 4.30 -0.40 -5.92
C GLY A 191 3.59 0.40 -4.83
N ILE A 192 4.03 0.23 -3.58
CA ILE A 192 3.48 0.95 -2.42
C ILE A 192 4.63 1.46 -1.54
N HIS A 193 4.64 2.76 -1.29
CA HIS A 193 5.62 3.43 -0.46
C HIS A 193 4.94 4.16 0.70
N ILE A 194 5.18 3.71 1.92
CA ILE A 194 4.75 4.36 3.16
C ILE A 194 5.96 5.06 3.76
N SER A 195 5.89 6.38 3.92
CA SER A 195 7.00 7.20 4.35
C SER A 195 6.53 8.16 5.44
N ALA A 196 7.28 8.26 6.54
CA ALA A 196 6.97 9.12 7.68
C ALA A 196 5.50 9.03 8.14
N THR A 197 4.93 7.83 8.31
CA THR A 197 3.50 7.67 8.64
C THR A 197 3.29 7.22 10.09
N TRP A 198 2.29 7.79 10.77
CA TRP A 198 2.06 7.54 12.21
C TRP A 198 0.62 7.22 12.58
N ASP A 199 0.43 6.58 13.72
CA ASP A 199 -0.88 6.42 14.38
C ASP A 199 -1.97 5.91 13.43
N SER A 200 -1.62 4.97 12.56
CA SER A 200 -2.44 4.59 11.41
C SER A 200 -2.70 3.09 11.38
N THR A 201 -3.90 2.73 10.94
CA THR A 201 -4.36 1.35 10.80
C THR A 201 -4.53 1.03 9.31
N ILE A 202 -3.88 -0.03 8.86
CA ILE A 202 -3.94 -0.51 7.49
C ILE A 202 -4.29 -2.00 7.52
N GLN A 203 -5.48 -2.37 7.04
CA GLN A 203 -5.90 -3.77 7.10
C GLN A 203 -5.12 -4.64 6.11
N SER A 204 -4.91 -4.19 4.86
CA SER A 204 -4.10 -4.93 3.89
C SER A 204 -3.39 -4.04 2.87
N ILE A 205 -2.11 -4.30 2.62
CA ILE A 205 -1.36 -3.74 1.48
C ILE A 205 -0.79 -4.88 0.63
N SER A 206 -0.97 -4.77 -0.69
CA SER A 206 -0.53 -5.78 -1.64
C SER A 206 0.19 -5.15 -2.81
N ALA A 207 1.37 -5.66 -3.15
CA ALA A 207 2.04 -5.34 -4.39
C ALA A 207 2.37 -6.64 -5.14
N GLU A 208 2.16 -6.63 -6.45
CA GLU A 208 2.44 -7.77 -7.32
C GLU A 208 3.18 -7.32 -8.58
N ARG A 209 4.26 -8.02 -8.95
CA ARG A 209 5.04 -7.72 -10.18
C ARG A 209 5.59 -6.28 -10.21
N CYS A 210 5.87 -5.73 -9.05
CA CYS A 210 6.49 -4.42 -8.86
C CYS A 210 7.97 -4.55 -8.48
N GLY A 211 8.63 -3.41 -8.27
CA GLY A 211 10.04 -3.34 -7.91
C GLY A 211 10.98 -3.43 -9.12
N ASN A 212 12.26 -3.21 -8.85
CA ASN A 212 13.39 -3.48 -9.76
C ASN A 212 14.70 -3.52 -8.95
N VAL A 213 15.85 -3.58 -9.63
CA VAL A 213 17.17 -3.62 -8.98
C VAL A 213 17.48 -2.39 -8.10
N LYS A 214 16.76 -1.28 -8.27
CA LYS A 214 16.94 -0.03 -7.49
C LYS A 214 15.84 0.20 -6.45
N ASN A 215 14.62 -0.25 -6.71
CA ASN A 215 13.43 0.10 -5.92
C ASN A 215 12.76 -1.14 -5.36
N PHE A 216 12.50 -1.15 -4.05
CA PHE A 216 11.70 -2.20 -3.40
C PHE A 216 10.25 -2.15 -3.88
N GLN A 217 9.65 -3.32 -4.14
CA GLN A 217 8.25 -3.46 -4.53
C GLN A 217 7.31 -2.83 -3.49
N LEU A 218 7.57 -3.03 -2.20
CA LEU A 218 6.86 -2.37 -1.12
C LEU A 218 7.84 -1.88 -0.08
N ARG A 219 7.65 -0.64 0.36
CA ARG A 219 8.58 0.08 1.22
C ARG A 219 7.86 0.81 2.34
N ILE A 220 8.30 0.61 3.58
CA ILE A 220 7.96 1.43 4.75
C ILE A 220 9.27 2.07 5.23
N GLU A 221 9.32 3.40 5.29
CA GLU A 221 10.54 4.11 5.67
C GLU A 221 10.29 5.32 6.60
N PRO A 222 11.33 5.80 7.32
CA PRO A 222 11.25 7.00 8.15
C PRO A 222 10.91 8.30 7.40
N GLY A 223 11.35 8.48 6.15
CA GLY A 223 10.99 9.65 5.33
C GLY A 223 11.47 11.01 5.88
N GLY A 224 12.65 11.04 6.52
CA GLY A 224 13.18 12.21 7.23
C GLY A 224 12.63 12.40 8.65
N ASP A 225 11.63 11.61 9.05
CA ASP A 225 11.09 11.51 10.40
C ASP A 225 11.07 10.03 10.83
N THR A 226 9.99 9.54 11.42
CA THR A 226 9.77 8.15 11.77
C THR A 226 8.48 7.65 11.10
N SER A 227 8.45 6.37 10.72
CA SER A 227 7.18 5.66 10.55
C SER A 227 6.93 4.89 11.84
N ASN A 228 5.82 5.17 12.54
CA ASN A 228 5.62 4.62 13.88
C ASN A 228 4.14 4.38 14.23
N CYS A 229 3.87 3.64 15.31
CA CYS A 229 2.50 3.41 15.79
C CYS A 229 1.56 2.90 14.68
N LEU A 230 2.09 2.07 13.78
CA LEU A 230 1.33 1.48 12.69
C LEU A 230 0.74 0.15 13.14
N PHE A 231 -0.52 -0.09 12.83
CA PHE A 231 -1.09 -1.42 12.78
C PHE A 231 -1.26 -1.84 11.32
N ILE A 232 -0.61 -2.93 10.91
CA ILE A 232 -0.76 -3.50 9.57
C ILE A 232 -1.25 -4.94 9.68
N GLY A 233 -2.49 -5.21 9.24
CA GLY A 233 -3.10 -6.53 9.31
C GLY A 233 -2.42 -7.54 8.38
N ARG A 234 -2.11 -7.12 7.15
CA ARG A 234 -1.46 -7.97 6.16
C ARG A 234 -0.62 -7.17 5.17
N ILE A 235 0.56 -7.70 4.85
CA ILE A 235 1.41 -7.30 3.73
C ILE A 235 1.51 -8.49 2.76
N GLN A 236 1.23 -8.26 1.49
CA GLN A 236 1.45 -9.23 0.42
C GLN A 236 2.41 -8.65 -0.62
N SER A 237 3.50 -9.36 -0.88
CA SER A 237 4.52 -8.96 -1.86
C SER A 237 4.78 -10.13 -2.80
N GLU A 238 4.05 -10.19 -3.91
CA GLU A 238 4.16 -11.30 -4.85
C GLU A 238 5.00 -10.94 -6.07
N ARG A 239 5.85 -11.87 -6.50
CA ARG A 239 6.56 -11.80 -7.79
C ARG A 239 7.34 -10.50 -7.96
N ALA A 240 7.95 -10.02 -6.87
CA ALA A 240 8.76 -8.81 -6.90
C ALA A 240 9.95 -8.98 -7.85
N TYR A 241 10.30 -7.93 -8.59
CA TYR A 241 11.50 -7.89 -9.41
C TYR A 241 12.67 -7.40 -8.57
N HIS A 242 13.52 -8.34 -8.17
CA HIS A 242 14.73 -8.18 -7.38
C HIS A 242 14.53 -7.66 -5.95
N LYS A 243 14.13 -6.40 -5.75
CA LYS A 243 13.91 -5.83 -4.40
C LYS A 243 12.45 -6.02 -3.98
N CYS A 244 12.22 -6.88 -2.99
CA CYS A 244 10.90 -7.33 -2.56
C CYS A 244 10.27 -6.44 -1.49
N LEU A 245 10.92 -6.31 -0.33
CA LEU A 245 10.38 -5.61 0.82
C LEU A 245 11.44 -4.78 1.55
N GLU A 246 11.11 -3.54 1.89
CA GLU A 246 11.82 -2.79 2.93
C GLU A 246 10.82 -2.34 4.00
N ILE A 247 11.10 -2.67 5.26
CA ILE A 247 10.27 -2.28 6.40
C ILE A 247 11.17 -1.65 7.46
N LYS A 248 11.04 -0.32 7.61
CA LYS A 248 11.75 0.48 8.60
C LYS A 248 10.74 1.31 9.40
N CYS A 249 10.40 0.83 10.58
CA CYS A 249 9.42 1.48 11.45
C CYS A 249 9.69 1.20 12.94
N ILE A 250 9.04 1.96 13.83
CA ILE A 250 9.10 1.74 15.26
C ILE A 250 7.71 1.66 15.90
N ARG A 251 7.58 1.08 17.10
CA ARG A 251 6.31 1.01 17.86
C ARG A 251 5.12 0.47 17.05
N SER A 252 5.38 -0.46 16.13
CA SER A 252 4.40 -0.91 15.14
C SER A 252 4.09 -2.40 15.30
N VAL A 253 2.88 -2.79 14.92
CA VAL A 253 2.43 -4.18 14.88
C VAL A 253 2.10 -4.54 13.44
N ILE A 254 2.86 -5.49 12.89
CA ILE A 254 2.61 -6.05 11.58
C ILE A 254 2.20 -7.50 11.80
N ASN A 255 0.97 -7.85 11.44
CA ASN A 255 0.45 -9.16 11.74
C ASN A 255 1.01 -10.22 10.78
N THR A 256 0.66 -10.18 9.49
CA THR A 256 1.15 -11.18 8.52
C THR A 256 1.88 -10.56 7.36
N ILE A 257 3.00 -11.16 6.96
CA ILE A 257 3.73 -10.84 5.73
C ILE A 257 3.80 -12.11 4.87
N HIS A 258 3.18 -12.07 3.70
CA HIS A 258 3.33 -13.09 2.67
C HIS A 258 4.10 -12.50 1.50
N ALA A 259 5.38 -12.84 1.40
CA ALA A 259 6.21 -12.49 0.28
C ALA A 259 6.59 -13.76 -0.49
N GLU A 260 6.34 -13.80 -1.79
CA GLU A 260 6.65 -15.01 -2.56
C GLU A 260 7.12 -14.70 -3.98
N ARG A 261 7.88 -15.64 -4.53
CA ARG A 261 8.35 -15.73 -5.91
C ARG A 261 9.13 -14.49 -6.33
N THR A 262 9.95 -13.95 -5.42
CA THR A 262 10.84 -12.84 -5.79
C THR A 262 11.82 -13.29 -6.87
N LEU A 263 11.88 -12.55 -7.97
CA LEU A 263 12.75 -12.80 -9.10
C LEU A 263 14.10 -12.12 -8.89
N ILE A 264 15.15 -12.88 -8.64
CA ILE A 264 16.50 -12.33 -8.47
C ILE A 264 17.09 -12.00 -9.85
N GLN A 265 17.30 -10.70 -10.14
CA GLN A 265 17.72 -10.24 -11.47
C GLN A 265 19.24 -9.97 -11.62
N THR A 266 20.01 -9.89 -10.54
CA THR A 266 21.45 -9.58 -10.56
C THR A 266 22.12 -10.13 -9.29
N ASP A 267 23.42 -10.42 -9.38
CA ASP A 267 24.26 -10.84 -8.26
C ASP A 267 24.93 -9.64 -7.53
N ASP A 268 24.75 -8.43 -8.08
CA ASP A 268 25.22 -7.17 -7.51
C ASP A 268 24.23 -6.06 -7.87
N ASP A 269 23.56 -5.50 -6.85
CA ASP A 269 22.60 -4.40 -7.01
C ASP A 269 23.18 -3.06 -6.50
N GLY A 270 24.48 -3.02 -6.24
CA GLY A 270 25.18 -1.89 -5.63
C GLY A 270 25.05 -1.81 -4.11
N THR A 271 24.40 -2.78 -3.45
CA THR A 271 24.40 -2.85 -1.99
C THR A 271 25.80 -3.15 -1.47
N LYS A 272 26.19 -2.49 -0.37
CA LYS A 272 27.45 -2.81 0.32
C LYS A 272 27.51 -4.31 0.62
N PRO A 273 28.65 -4.97 0.40
CA PRO A 273 28.79 -6.40 0.65
C PRO A 273 28.27 -6.77 2.05
N LEU A 274 27.37 -7.73 2.08
CA LEU A 274 26.84 -8.28 3.33
C LEU A 274 27.86 -9.26 3.92
N ILE A 275 27.67 -9.59 5.20
CA ILE A 275 28.50 -10.57 5.90
C ILE A 275 28.36 -11.97 5.28
N SER A 276 27.23 -12.25 4.62
CA SER A 276 27.04 -13.45 3.82
C SER A 276 27.87 -13.49 2.52
N GLY A 277 28.55 -12.39 2.17
CA GLY A 277 29.27 -12.21 0.91
C GLY A 277 28.39 -11.76 -0.26
N LEU A 278 27.05 -11.81 -0.12
CA LEU A 278 26.12 -11.33 -1.14
C LEU A 278 26.21 -9.81 -1.29
N LYS A 279 26.06 -9.33 -2.53
CA LYS A 279 26.12 -7.90 -2.91
C LYS A 279 24.76 -7.33 -3.31
N TYR A 280 23.70 -7.97 -2.84
CA TYR A 280 22.32 -7.52 -3.07
C TYR A 280 21.47 -7.75 -1.84
N VAL A 281 20.35 -7.03 -1.75
CA VAL A 281 19.35 -7.19 -0.68
C VAL A 281 17.97 -7.21 -1.30
N ASN A 282 17.24 -8.31 -1.08
CA ASN A 282 15.87 -8.49 -1.55
C ASN A 282 14.85 -8.13 -0.48
N VAL A 283 15.16 -8.40 0.78
CA VAL A 283 14.31 -8.05 1.93
C VAL A 283 15.15 -7.34 2.98
N SER A 284 14.65 -6.21 3.50
CA SER A 284 15.30 -5.42 4.54
C SER A 284 14.29 -5.08 5.64
N ILE A 285 14.46 -5.67 6.82
CA ILE A 285 13.61 -5.44 7.99
C ILE A 285 14.46 -4.76 9.06
N GLN A 286 14.07 -3.57 9.48
CA GLN A 286 14.73 -2.83 10.56
C GLN A 286 13.66 -2.21 11.45
N ILE A 287 13.34 -2.86 12.56
CA ILE A 287 12.21 -2.45 13.40
C ILE A 287 12.64 -2.21 14.85
N GLY A 288 12.00 -1.23 15.49
CA GLY A 288 12.24 -0.85 16.89
C GLY A 288 10.97 -0.89 17.73
N ASN A 289 10.98 -1.45 18.94
CA ASN A 289 9.80 -1.57 19.81
C ASN A 289 8.56 -2.12 19.07
N SER A 290 8.75 -3.04 18.13
CA SER A 290 7.74 -3.47 17.17
C SER A 290 7.59 -5.00 17.16
N THR A 291 6.54 -5.49 16.52
CA THR A 291 6.32 -6.94 16.38
C THR A 291 5.87 -7.29 14.96
N ILE A 292 6.47 -8.36 14.41
CA ILE A 292 5.98 -9.06 13.22
C ILE A 292 5.50 -10.45 13.66
N ASN A 293 4.20 -10.76 13.50
CA ASN A 293 3.66 -12.05 13.99
C ASN A 293 3.95 -13.24 13.06
N GLN A 294 4.06 -13.01 11.75
CA GLN A 294 4.42 -14.04 10.79
C GLN A 294 5.05 -13.39 9.56
N MET A 295 6.11 -14.02 9.04
CA MET A 295 6.64 -13.69 7.72
C MET A 295 7.05 -14.95 6.97
N ILE A 296 6.46 -15.12 5.79
CA ILE A 296 6.89 -16.13 4.81
C ILE A 296 7.53 -15.40 3.65
N TYR A 297 8.72 -15.87 3.26
CA TYR A 297 9.47 -15.37 2.13
C TYR A 297 10.08 -16.52 1.33
N ASP A 298 9.80 -16.52 0.03
CA ASP A 298 10.54 -17.33 -0.93
C ASP A 298 10.95 -16.54 -2.18
N ASN A 299 11.89 -17.11 -2.92
CA ASN A 299 12.37 -16.59 -4.17
C ASN A 299 12.30 -17.65 -5.27
N VAL A 300 12.25 -17.18 -6.51
CA VAL A 300 12.44 -18.00 -7.70
C VAL A 300 13.71 -17.52 -8.40
N SER A 301 14.56 -18.46 -8.80
CA SER A 301 15.72 -18.15 -9.63
C SER A 301 15.30 -18.07 -11.10
N ASP A 302 15.61 -16.97 -11.77
CA ASP A 302 15.73 -16.98 -13.23
C ASP A 302 17.17 -17.29 -13.58
N LYS A 303 17.44 -18.57 -13.90
CA LYS A 303 18.79 -19.07 -14.19
C LYS A 303 19.44 -18.36 -15.38
N VAL A 304 18.70 -17.56 -16.15
CA VAL A 304 19.23 -16.73 -17.25
C VAL A 304 19.88 -15.44 -16.72
N ALA A 305 19.38 -14.89 -15.60
CA ALA A 305 19.79 -13.58 -15.09
C ALA A 305 20.76 -13.63 -13.90
N THR A 306 20.80 -14.74 -13.15
CA THR A 306 21.63 -14.89 -11.95
C THR A 306 22.24 -16.28 -11.84
N SER A 307 23.48 -16.34 -11.34
CA SER A 307 24.15 -17.59 -10.99
C SER A 307 23.68 -18.14 -9.64
N GLN A 308 23.00 -17.32 -8.84
CA GLN A 308 22.62 -17.59 -7.46
C GLN A 308 21.16 -18.04 -7.37
N VAL A 309 20.93 -19.14 -6.64
CA VAL A 309 19.57 -19.66 -6.37
C VAL A 309 18.99 -19.06 -5.08
N PHE A 310 19.84 -18.43 -4.26
CA PHE A 310 19.47 -17.92 -2.95
C PHE A 310 19.05 -16.47 -2.99
N SER A 311 18.28 -16.07 -1.99
CA SER A 311 17.90 -14.67 -1.74
C SER A 311 18.65 -14.11 -0.54
N SER A 312 18.67 -12.78 -0.45
CA SER A 312 19.34 -12.01 0.59
C SER A 312 18.33 -11.25 1.44
N VAL A 313 18.35 -11.53 2.75
CA VAL A 313 17.44 -10.98 3.74
C VAL A 313 18.25 -10.33 4.86
N VAL A 314 18.01 -9.06 5.14
CA VAL A 314 18.60 -8.35 6.28
C VAL A 314 17.52 -8.14 7.33
N ILE A 315 17.76 -8.58 8.57
CA ILE A 315 16.83 -8.40 9.69
C ILE A 315 17.58 -7.81 10.88
N ASN A 316 17.17 -6.62 11.31
CA ASN A 316 17.70 -5.94 12.49
C ASN A 316 16.54 -5.58 13.43
N LEU A 317 16.64 -6.00 14.69
CA LEU A 317 15.58 -5.83 15.68
C LEU A 317 16.11 -5.03 16.89
N ASP A 318 15.41 -3.96 17.28
CA ASP A 318 15.66 -3.22 18.52
C ASP A 318 14.44 -3.33 19.44
N GLN A 319 14.57 -3.93 20.62
CA GLN A 319 13.48 -4.14 21.56
C GLN A 319 12.21 -4.71 20.88
N SER A 320 12.40 -5.61 19.90
CA SER A 320 11.36 -6.05 18.97
C SER A 320 11.27 -7.57 18.90
N SER A 321 10.15 -8.08 18.38
CA SER A 321 9.99 -9.51 18.14
C SER A 321 9.57 -9.80 16.70
N MET A 322 10.03 -10.94 16.20
CA MET A 322 9.57 -11.51 14.94
C MET A 322 9.30 -12.99 15.15
N ARG A 323 8.10 -13.43 14.75
CA ARG A 323 7.62 -14.79 14.96
C ARG A 323 7.31 -15.46 13.63
N ASP A 324 7.40 -16.79 13.61
CA ASP A 324 7.12 -17.66 12.48
C ASP A 324 7.79 -17.20 11.16
N GLY A 325 9.09 -16.90 11.24
CA GLY A 325 9.91 -16.46 10.11
C GLY A 325 10.32 -17.63 9.20
N GLN A 326 9.75 -17.71 8.00
CA GLN A 326 10.06 -18.75 7.01
C GLN A 326 10.86 -18.14 5.85
N PHE A 327 12.17 -18.44 5.80
CA PHE A 327 13.16 -17.95 4.83
C PHE A 327 14.00 -19.11 4.28
N ASN A 328 13.34 -20.22 3.93
CA ASN A 328 13.99 -21.50 3.63
C ASN A 328 14.99 -21.46 2.46
N THR A 329 14.93 -20.43 1.61
CA THR A 329 15.81 -20.26 0.44
C THR A 329 16.71 -19.02 0.55
N SER A 330 16.91 -18.49 1.76
CA SER A 330 17.56 -17.19 1.95
C SER A 330 18.78 -17.24 2.89
N HIS A 331 19.81 -16.47 2.54
CA HIS A 331 20.82 -16.02 3.48
C HIS A 331 20.23 -14.86 4.28
N VAL A 332 20.03 -15.10 5.57
CA VAL A 332 19.56 -14.10 6.53
C VAL A 332 20.76 -13.52 7.27
N VAL A 333 20.86 -12.19 7.29
CA VAL A 333 21.93 -11.46 7.97
C VAL A 333 21.31 -10.52 9.01
N SER A 334 21.88 -10.52 10.21
CA SER A 334 21.56 -9.55 11.26
C SER A 334 22.83 -8.84 11.70
N ASN A 335 22.83 -7.52 11.55
CA ASN A 335 23.93 -6.63 11.95
C ASN A 335 23.67 -5.97 13.30
N PHE A 336 22.42 -5.96 13.75
CA PHE A 336 22.00 -5.30 14.97
C PHE A 336 20.84 -6.04 15.65
N GLY A 337 20.91 -6.14 16.97
CA GLY A 337 19.97 -6.88 17.81
C GLY A 337 20.15 -6.43 19.26
N ARG A 338 19.10 -5.86 19.86
CA ARG A 338 19.09 -5.49 21.29
C ARG A 338 17.76 -5.87 21.90
N ASN A 339 17.75 -6.65 23.00
CA ASN A 339 16.54 -7.08 23.70
C ASN A 339 15.43 -7.58 22.75
N SER A 340 15.81 -8.38 21.76
CA SER A 340 14.93 -8.78 20.67
C SER A 340 14.78 -10.28 20.57
N ALA A 341 13.64 -10.73 20.05
CA ALA A 341 13.28 -12.15 19.93
C ALA A 341 13.06 -12.55 18.47
N PHE A 342 13.63 -13.70 18.10
CA PHE A 342 13.41 -14.39 16.83
C PHE A 342 12.81 -15.76 17.16
N GLU A 343 11.52 -15.97 16.87
CA GLU A 343 10.79 -17.17 17.29
C GLU A 343 10.35 -18.00 16.08
N ASN A 344 10.58 -19.32 16.11
CA ASN A 344 10.20 -20.28 15.05
C ASN A 344 10.75 -19.95 13.65
N PHE A 345 12.06 -19.67 13.57
CA PHE A 345 12.71 -19.35 12.31
C PHE A 345 13.18 -20.60 11.55
N ALA A 346 12.91 -20.63 10.25
CA ALA A 346 13.51 -21.57 9.30
C ALA A 346 14.24 -20.78 8.22
N VAL A 347 15.53 -21.03 8.05
CA VAL A 347 16.43 -20.25 7.19
C VAL A 347 17.40 -21.17 6.46
N TYR A 348 17.88 -20.78 5.27
CA TYR A 348 18.97 -21.52 4.62
C TYR A 348 20.30 -21.30 5.35
N GLN A 349 20.65 -20.04 5.60
CA GLN A 349 21.82 -19.67 6.40
C GLN A 349 21.53 -18.42 7.23
N PHE A 350 22.04 -18.37 8.45
CA PHE A 350 21.96 -17.19 9.32
C PHE A 350 23.37 -16.68 9.66
N SER A 351 23.61 -15.38 9.47
CA SER A 351 24.90 -14.73 9.78
C SER A 351 24.72 -13.56 10.75
N LEU A 352 25.57 -13.50 11.77
CA LEU A 352 25.54 -12.51 12.85
C LEU A 352 26.89 -11.77 12.93
N VAL A 353 26.85 -10.47 13.24
CA VAL A 353 28.05 -9.75 13.72
C VAL A 353 28.38 -10.22 15.14
N LYS A 354 29.67 -10.43 15.44
CA LYS A 354 30.19 -11.04 16.68
C LYS A 354 29.78 -10.37 18.02
N GLU A 355 29.18 -9.19 18.02
CA GLU A 355 28.95 -8.36 19.22
C GLU A 355 27.46 -8.19 19.60
N LEU A 356 26.61 -9.15 19.24
CA LEU A 356 25.17 -9.03 19.43
C LEU A 356 24.69 -9.65 20.75
N GLU A 357 24.17 -8.83 21.67
CA GLU A 357 23.39 -9.27 22.85
C GLU A 357 21.98 -9.70 22.40
N ILE A 358 21.88 -10.88 21.80
CA ILE A 358 20.59 -11.47 21.42
C ILE A 358 20.28 -12.63 22.37
N LEU A 359 19.13 -12.58 23.02
CA LEU A 359 18.53 -13.76 23.62
C LEU A 359 17.91 -14.61 22.49
N VAL A 360 18.76 -15.39 21.84
CA VAL A 360 18.43 -16.27 20.72
C VAL A 360 17.77 -17.53 21.31
N LEU A 361 16.45 -17.57 21.48
CA LEU A 361 15.74 -18.86 21.61
C LEU A 361 15.42 -19.40 20.22
N VAL A 362 16.46 -19.67 19.42
CA VAL A 362 16.25 -20.25 18.09
C VAL A 362 16.23 -21.76 18.24
N ILE A 363 15.05 -22.37 18.08
CA ILE A 363 14.94 -23.78 17.76
C ILE A 363 15.33 -23.92 16.28
N LEU A 364 16.63 -23.91 16.03
CA LEU A 364 17.22 -24.10 14.70
C LEU A 364 16.98 -25.55 14.28
N LYS A 365 16.04 -25.79 13.35
CA LYS A 365 16.01 -27.05 12.58
C LYS A 365 17.05 -26.94 11.46
N LEU A 366 18.33 -26.99 11.83
CA LEU A 366 19.43 -27.03 10.86
C LEU A 366 19.42 -28.38 10.14
N LYS A 367 19.09 -28.38 8.85
CA LYS A 367 19.47 -29.47 7.94
C LYS A 367 20.87 -29.16 7.43
N ASN A 368 21.85 -29.95 7.90
CA ASN A 368 23.24 -30.03 7.46
C ASN A 368 24.19 -28.94 7.99
N LEU A 369 24.93 -29.29 9.05
CA LEU A 369 26.22 -28.68 9.40
C LEU A 369 27.25 -29.81 9.56
N PHE A 370 27.58 -30.46 8.44
CA PHE A 370 28.88 -31.08 8.16
C PHE A 370 29.05 -31.07 6.63
N GLY A 371 29.95 -30.22 6.16
CA GLY A 371 30.25 -29.97 4.75
C GLY A 371 31.10 -28.72 4.61
#